data_AF-A0A9P8K9L0-F1
#
_entry.id   AF-A0A9P8K9L0-F1
#
_cell.length_a   1.000
_cell.length_b   1.000
_cell.length_c   1.000
_cell.angle_alpha   90.00
_cell.angle_beta   90.00
_cell.angle_gamma   90.00
#
_symmetry.space_group_name_H-M   'P 1'
#
loop_
_entity.id
_entity.type
_entity.pdbx_description
1 polymer ?
#
loop_
_entity_poly.entity_id
_entity_poly.type
_entity_poly.pdbx_seq_one_letter_code
_entity_poly.pdbx_strand_id
1 'polypeptide(L)'
;MSTGAFACPWGWVIYRTVYTPESDLLWPRAINTMNNYLACSLQKTLIESGSEEDYETMIAELKNFWMEDASLFDQATFENLRTHFASWLQTQDIEDEEGDKMLPCVRFWTFLVIDETNLRRIADAPHPNSNLVKASAKRAPMIKVVSAQRDERRLPGRTRRGPHNGEDGKISPGWLNCRILYLRELWEKVDEYMALYEICPNDFEGEPLWEP
;
A
#
# COMPACT_ATOMS: atom_id res chain seq x y z
N MET A 1 -11.20 -32.98 12.59
CA MET A 1 -11.33 -32.99 11.11
C MET A 1 -12.66 -32.32 10.81
N SER A 2 -12.81 -31.19 10.13
CA SER A 2 -11.93 -30.33 9.34
C SER A 2 -12.47 -28.91 9.49
N THR A 3 -11.59 -27.91 9.56
CA THR A 3 -11.70 -26.64 8.81
C THR A 3 -10.32 -26.01 8.87
N GLY A 4 -9.37 -26.60 8.13
CA GLY A 4 -8.15 -25.89 7.76
C GLY A 4 -8.55 -24.84 6.73
N ALA A 5 -9.22 -23.78 7.16
CA ALA A 5 -9.29 -22.57 6.38
C ALA A 5 -7.84 -22.13 6.22
N PHE A 6 -7.31 -22.15 5.00
CA PHE A 6 -6.05 -21.50 4.70
C PHE A 6 -6.25 -20.02 5.03
N ALA A 7 -5.88 -19.63 6.26
CA ALA A 7 -5.83 -18.24 6.67
C ALA A 7 -4.82 -17.59 5.73
N CYS A 8 -5.32 -16.87 4.74
CA CYS A 8 -4.45 -16.21 3.81
C CYS A 8 -3.70 -15.15 4.60
N PRO A 9 -2.35 -15.18 4.66
CA PRO A 9 -1.63 -14.17 5.40
C PRO A 9 -2.00 -12.78 4.88
N TRP A 10 -1.82 -11.73 5.65
CA TRP A 10 -2.00 -10.37 5.14
C TRP A 10 -0.64 -9.73 4.91
N GLY A 11 -0.58 -8.67 4.11
CA GLY A 11 0.68 -7.97 3.88
C GLY A 11 0.91 -7.64 2.42
N TRP A 12 1.89 -6.80 2.18
CA TRP A 12 1.98 -6.05 0.93
C TRP A 12 3.03 -6.62 -0.01
N VAL A 13 2.79 -6.46 -1.30
CA VAL A 13 3.86 -6.53 -2.30
C VAL A 13 4.48 -5.14 -2.38
N ILE A 14 5.79 -5.07 -2.15
CA ILE A 14 6.51 -3.81 -1.98
C ILE A 14 7.70 -3.80 -2.94
N TYR A 15 7.66 -2.90 -3.92
CA TYR A 15 8.75 -2.70 -4.87
C TYR A 15 9.73 -1.67 -4.36
N ARG A 16 11.01 -2.04 -4.36
CA ARG A 16 12.12 -1.10 -4.26
C ARG A 16 12.50 -0.66 -5.66
N THR A 17 12.57 0.65 -5.88
CA THR A 17 12.86 1.24 -7.21
C THR A 17 14.09 2.14 -7.25
N VAL A 18 14.88 2.13 -6.17
CA VAL A 18 16.11 2.93 -6.04
C VAL A 18 17.24 2.08 -5.46
N TYR A 19 18.36 2.03 -6.18
CA TYR A 19 19.50 1.15 -5.87
C TYR A 19 20.85 1.90 -5.92
N THR A 20 20.90 3.12 -5.39
CA THR A 20 22.17 3.84 -5.17
C THR A 20 22.86 3.35 -3.90
N PRO A 21 24.19 3.55 -3.75
CA PRO A 21 24.92 3.21 -2.52
C PRO A 21 24.32 3.84 -1.26
N GLU A 22 23.82 5.08 -1.35
CA GLU A 22 23.16 5.75 -0.23
C GLU A 22 21.83 5.08 0.11
N SER A 23 21.06 4.67 -0.91
CA SER A 23 19.78 3.97 -0.70
C SER A 23 19.99 2.61 -0.04
N ASP A 24 21.07 1.88 -0.39
CA ASP A 24 21.41 0.59 0.21
C ASP A 24 21.69 0.72 1.72
N LEU A 25 22.31 1.82 2.15
CA LEU A 25 22.56 2.09 3.55
C LEU A 25 21.27 2.38 4.34
N LEU A 26 20.29 3.02 3.69
CA LEU A 26 19.00 3.37 4.31
C LEU A 26 18.01 2.20 4.32
N TRP A 27 18.15 1.27 3.37
CA TRP A 27 17.16 0.25 3.10
C TRP A 27 16.81 -0.67 4.29
N PRO A 28 17.77 -1.25 5.04
CA PRO A 28 17.44 -2.06 6.22
C PRO A 28 16.66 -1.28 7.28
N ARG A 29 17.01 0.00 7.47
CA ARG A 29 16.31 0.89 8.40
C ARG A 29 14.89 1.21 7.93
N ALA A 30 14.71 1.38 6.63
CA ALA A 30 13.40 1.60 6.03
C ALA A 30 12.49 0.37 6.21
N ILE A 31 12.97 -0.85 5.94
CA ILE A 31 12.22 -2.09 6.16
C ILE A 31 11.76 -2.20 7.63
N ASN A 32 12.70 -2.02 8.57
CA ASN A 32 12.38 -2.11 10.00
C ASN A 32 11.32 -1.06 10.40
N THR A 33 11.46 0.17 9.90
CA THR A 33 10.50 1.23 10.19
C THR A 33 9.14 0.91 9.60
N MET A 34 9.08 0.43 8.36
CA MET A 34 7.84 0.02 7.68
C MET A 34 7.10 -1.06 8.50
N ASN A 35 7.80 -2.12 8.93
CA ASN A 35 7.20 -3.17 9.74
C ASN A 35 6.65 -2.66 11.08
N ASN A 36 7.37 -1.77 11.77
CA ASN A 36 6.87 -1.16 13.01
C ASN A 36 5.60 -0.33 12.78
N TYR A 37 5.54 0.43 11.68
CA TYR A 37 4.36 1.22 11.34
C TYR A 37 3.18 0.33 10.90
N LEU A 38 3.41 -0.79 10.22
CA LEU A 38 2.35 -1.76 9.93
C LEU A 38 1.79 -2.42 11.19
N ALA A 39 2.65 -2.79 12.14
CA ALA A 39 2.21 -3.30 13.43
C ALA A 39 1.33 -2.28 14.16
N CYS A 40 1.73 -1.01 14.14
CA CYS A 40 0.92 0.08 14.71
C CYS A 40 -0.39 0.31 13.94
N SER A 41 -0.37 0.21 12.60
CA SER A 41 -1.56 0.30 11.75
C SER A 41 -2.57 -0.82 12.08
N LEU A 42 -2.07 -2.05 12.28
CA LEU A 42 -2.87 -3.18 12.73
C LEU A 42 -3.48 -2.90 14.10
N GLN A 43 -2.66 -2.57 15.09
CA GLN A 43 -3.12 -2.30 16.45
C GLN A 43 -4.21 -1.22 16.47
N LYS A 44 -4.00 -0.13 15.73
CA LYS A 44 -4.99 0.94 15.61
C LYS A 44 -6.33 0.43 15.06
N THR A 45 -6.28 -0.36 13.98
CA THR A 45 -7.49 -0.90 13.33
C THR A 45 -8.26 -1.82 14.29
N LEU A 46 -7.55 -2.67 15.04
CA LEU A 46 -8.15 -3.58 16.02
C LEU A 46 -8.78 -2.83 17.22
N ILE A 47 -8.16 -1.76 17.70
CA ILE A 47 -8.77 -0.90 18.73
C ILE A 47 -10.06 -0.26 18.20
N GLU A 48 -10.05 0.21 16.94
CA GLU A 48 -11.22 0.84 16.31
C GLU A 48 -12.37 -0.16 16.06
N SER A 49 -12.06 -1.43 15.80
CA SER A 49 -13.05 -2.50 15.63
C SER A 49 -13.46 -3.20 16.94
N GLY A 50 -12.73 -2.97 18.04
CA GLY A 50 -12.93 -3.66 19.32
C GLY A 50 -12.47 -5.11 19.33
N SER A 51 -11.40 -5.44 18.59
CA SER A 51 -10.86 -6.80 18.39
C SER A 51 -9.38 -6.89 18.80
N GLU A 52 -9.01 -6.21 19.89
CA GLU A 52 -7.62 -6.09 20.34
C GLU A 52 -6.96 -7.44 20.67
N GLU A 53 -7.76 -8.42 21.09
CA GLU A 53 -7.35 -9.79 21.39
C GLU A 53 -6.73 -10.53 20.20
N ASP A 54 -7.06 -10.14 18.97
CA ASP A 54 -6.59 -10.80 17.74
C ASP A 54 -5.19 -10.35 17.32
N TYR A 55 -4.60 -9.36 18.02
CA TYR A 55 -3.35 -8.73 17.62
C TYR A 55 -2.20 -9.72 17.40
N GLU A 56 -1.95 -10.62 18.35
CA GLU A 56 -0.83 -11.57 18.28
C GLU A 56 -0.98 -12.55 17.11
N THR A 57 -2.20 -13.03 16.86
CA THR A 57 -2.51 -13.90 15.73
C THR A 57 -2.31 -13.16 14.41
N MET A 58 -2.92 -11.98 14.29
CA MET A 58 -2.86 -11.21 13.04
C MET A 58 -1.45 -10.71 12.74
N ILE A 59 -0.69 -10.24 13.73
CA ILE A 59 0.67 -9.76 13.45
C ILE A 59 1.60 -10.90 13.03
N ALA A 60 1.39 -12.11 13.55
CA ALA A 60 2.12 -13.31 13.12
C ALA A 60 1.82 -13.69 11.66
N GLU A 61 0.65 -13.33 11.15
CA GLU A 61 0.24 -13.53 9.76
C GLU A 61 0.74 -12.45 8.79
N LEU A 62 1.39 -11.38 9.29
CA LEU A 62 1.94 -10.33 8.44
C LEU A 62 3.10 -10.87 7.59
N LYS A 63 2.87 -10.97 6.28
CA LYS A 63 3.84 -11.42 5.28
C LYS A 63 3.93 -10.46 4.11
N ASN A 64 4.93 -9.57 4.17
CA ASN A 64 5.29 -8.70 3.06
C ASN A 64 6.17 -9.44 2.03
N PHE A 65 5.95 -9.15 0.75
CA PHE A 65 6.81 -9.57 -0.35
C PHE A 65 7.65 -8.39 -0.81
N TRP A 66 8.94 -8.43 -0.51
CA TRP A 66 9.90 -7.41 -0.90
C TRP A 66 10.49 -7.76 -2.27
N MET A 67 10.20 -6.92 -3.26
CA MET A 67 10.67 -7.06 -4.63
C MET A 67 11.93 -6.21 -4.80
N GLU A 68 13.10 -6.85 -4.72
CA GLU A 68 14.41 -6.20 -4.53
C GLU A 68 15.43 -6.51 -5.65
N ASP A 69 14.97 -6.85 -6.84
CA ASP A 69 15.85 -7.09 -7.99
C ASP A 69 16.20 -5.77 -8.72
N ALA A 70 17.41 -5.26 -8.48
CA ALA A 70 17.92 -4.04 -9.11
C ALA A 70 17.91 -4.10 -10.64
N SER A 71 18.15 -5.29 -11.22
CA SER A 71 18.19 -5.45 -12.69
C SER A 71 16.82 -5.28 -13.33
N LEU A 72 15.74 -5.49 -12.56
CA LEU A 72 14.36 -5.38 -13.01
C LEU A 72 13.70 -4.07 -12.56
N PHE A 73 14.05 -3.57 -11.38
CA PHE A 73 13.27 -2.54 -10.71
C PHE A 73 13.99 -1.20 -10.51
N ASP A 74 15.29 -1.09 -10.77
CA ASP A 74 15.97 0.21 -10.65
C ASP A 74 15.36 1.23 -11.63
N GLN A 75 14.84 2.32 -11.06
CA GLN A 75 14.11 3.38 -11.76
C GLN A 75 12.91 2.88 -12.58
N ALA A 76 12.34 1.71 -12.24
CA ALA A 76 11.20 1.17 -12.96
C ALA A 76 9.98 2.10 -12.86
N THR A 77 9.31 2.30 -14.00
CA THR A 77 8.05 3.05 -14.06
C THR A 77 6.90 2.24 -13.44
N PHE A 78 5.81 2.90 -13.07
CA PHE A 78 4.63 2.17 -12.58
C PHE A 78 4.07 1.17 -13.60
N GLU A 79 4.22 1.41 -14.91
CA GLU A 79 3.79 0.45 -15.93
C GLU A 79 4.67 -0.80 -15.97
N ASN A 80 5.99 -0.64 -15.80
CA ASN A 80 6.89 -1.78 -15.66
C ASN A 80 6.49 -2.62 -14.42
N LEU A 81 6.22 -1.94 -13.30
CA LEU A 81 5.81 -2.59 -12.07
C LEU A 81 4.45 -3.28 -12.17
N ARG A 82 3.45 -2.67 -12.82
CA ARG A 82 2.14 -3.30 -13.07
C ARG A 82 2.28 -4.56 -13.92
N THR A 83 3.09 -4.49 -14.97
CA THR A 83 3.35 -5.64 -15.85
C THR A 83 3.99 -6.79 -15.06
N HIS A 84 5.07 -6.50 -14.32
CA HIS A 84 5.73 -7.49 -13.48
C HIS A 84 4.77 -8.05 -12.41
N PHE A 85 4.01 -7.17 -11.76
CA PHE A 85 3.05 -7.56 -10.74
C PHE A 85 2.00 -8.52 -11.30
N ALA A 86 1.41 -8.24 -12.45
CA ALA A 86 0.46 -9.13 -13.11
C ALA A 86 1.07 -10.51 -13.42
N SER A 87 2.32 -10.56 -13.90
CA SER A 87 3.04 -11.82 -14.11
C SER A 87 3.34 -12.55 -12.79
N TRP A 88 3.74 -11.83 -11.75
CA TRP A 88 4.00 -12.40 -10.43
C TRP A 88 2.72 -12.98 -9.82
N LEU A 89 1.57 -12.31 -9.94
CA LEU A 89 0.30 -12.81 -9.43
C LEU A 89 -0.08 -14.17 -10.03
N GLN A 90 0.22 -14.40 -11.31
CA GLN A 90 0.00 -15.71 -11.95
C GLN A 90 0.81 -16.85 -11.30
N THR A 91 1.94 -16.53 -10.66
CA THR A 91 2.75 -17.52 -9.92
C THR A 91 2.23 -17.79 -8.51
N GLN A 92 1.38 -16.90 -7.98
CA GLN A 92 0.77 -17.03 -6.66
C GLN A 92 -0.63 -17.66 -6.75
N ASP A 93 -1.11 -17.91 -7.96
CA ASP A 93 -2.37 -18.58 -8.25
C ASP A 93 -2.26 -20.03 -7.78
N ILE A 94 -2.98 -20.34 -6.70
CA ILE A 94 -3.15 -21.71 -6.21
C ILE A 94 -4.60 -22.08 -6.55
N GLU A 95 -4.74 -23.09 -7.39
CA GLU A 95 -6.03 -23.73 -7.64
C GLU A 95 -6.46 -24.46 -6.36
N ASP A 96 -7.70 -24.28 -5.91
CA ASP A 96 -8.27 -25.13 -4.88
C ASP A 96 -8.58 -26.53 -5.41
N GLU A 97 -9.12 -27.40 -4.56
CA GLU A 97 -9.46 -28.77 -4.93
C GLU A 97 -10.51 -28.86 -6.05
N GLU A 98 -11.27 -27.79 -6.29
CA GLU A 98 -12.25 -27.65 -7.37
C GLU A 98 -11.67 -27.02 -8.65
N GLY A 99 -10.43 -26.54 -8.63
CA GLY A 99 -9.79 -25.84 -9.75
C GLY A 99 -10.14 -24.35 -9.81
N ASP A 100 -10.82 -23.82 -8.78
CA ASP A 100 -11.13 -22.41 -8.65
C ASP A 100 -9.91 -21.66 -8.08
N LYS A 101 -9.75 -20.42 -8.55
CA LYS A 101 -8.58 -19.60 -8.22
C LYS A 101 -8.73 -19.01 -6.81
N MET A 102 -7.93 -19.48 -5.87
CA MET A 102 -7.90 -18.96 -4.49
C MET A 102 -6.88 -17.84 -4.34
N LEU A 103 -7.23 -16.67 -4.85
CA LEU A 103 -6.38 -15.49 -4.79
C LEU A 103 -6.64 -14.68 -3.50
N PRO A 104 -5.62 -14.34 -2.67
CA PRO A 104 -5.74 -13.40 -1.55
C PRO A 104 -6.42 -12.06 -1.91
N CYS A 105 -7.71 -11.89 -1.66
CA CYS A 105 -8.61 -10.86 -2.23
C CYS A 105 -8.12 -9.39 -2.31
N VAL A 106 -7.13 -8.95 -1.54
CA VAL A 106 -6.63 -7.55 -1.55
C VAL A 106 -5.23 -7.39 -2.16
N ARG A 107 -4.44 -8.48 -2.26
CA ARG A 107 -3.10 -8.49 -2.88
C ARG A 107 -3.11 -8.30 -4.38
N PHE A 108 -4.27 -8.30 -5.03
CA PHE A 108 -4.38 -8.26 -6.50
C PHE A 108 -4.63 -6.86 -7.01
N TRP A 109 -5.13 -5.97 -6.17
CA TRP A 109 -5.60 -4.66 -6.60
C TRP A 109 -4.55 -3.57 -6.46
N THR A 110 -3.59 -3.76 -5.56
CA THR A 110 -2.63 -2.72 -5.21
C THR A 110 -1.27 -3.28 -4.81
N PHE A 111 -0.22 -2.49 -5.05
CA PHE A 111 1.12 -2.73 -4.53
C PHE A 111 1.75 -1.43 -4.03
N LEU A 112 2.78 -1.56 -3.21
CA LEU A 112 3.49 -0.43 -2.63
C LEU A 112 4.78 -0.16 -3.39
N VAL A 113 5.18 1.11 -3.48
CA VAL A 113 6.45 1.50 -4.10
C VAL A 113 7.26 2.38 -3.14
N ILE A 114 8.48 1.92 -2.89
CA ILE A 114 9.52 2.71 -2.23
C ILE A 114 10.51 3.18 -3.30
N ASP A 115 10.63 4.50 -3.40
CA ASP A 115 11.53 5.20 -4.30
C ASP A 115 12.40 6.18 -3.52
N GLU A 116 13.27 6.92 -4.22
CA GLU A 116 14.15 7.91 -3.57
C GLU A 116 13.36 8.95 -2.75
N THR A 117 12.16 9.34 -3.22
CA THR A 117 11.39 10.42 -2.60
C THR A 117 10.83 10.06 -1.23
N ASN A 118 10.50 8.78 -1.02
CA ASN A 118 9.91 8.31 0.23
C ASN A 118 10.85 7.43 1.07
N LEU A 119 11.92 6.84 0.49
CA LEU A 119 12.86 5.99 1.21
C LEU A 119 13.49 6.69 2.42
N ARG A 120 14.11 7.85 2.21
CA ARG A 120 14.75 8.61 3.30
C ARG A 120 13.72 9.01 4.37
N ARG A 121 12.52 9.42 3.94
CA ARG A 121 11.44 9.80 4.86
C ARG A 121 10.98 8.64 5.72
N ILE A 122 10.91 7.43 5.16
CA ILE A 122 10.56 6.21 5.90
C ILE A 122 11.71 5.83 6.84
N ALA A 123 12.95 5.82 6.37
CA ALA A 123 14.11 5.45 7.18
C ALA A 123 14.31 6.40 8.38
N ASP A 124 14.09 7.71 8.20
CA ASP A 124 14.24 8.72 9.24
C ASP A 124 12.98 8.94 10.08
N ALA A 125 11.88 8.24 9.78
CA ALA A 125 10.66 8.41 10.53
C ALA A 125 10.85 8.02 12.00
N PRO A 126 10.27 8.78 12.94
CA PRO A 126 10.29 8.41 14.34
C PRO A 126 9.51 7.11 14.56
N HIS A 127 9.82 6.38 15.62
CA HIS A 127 9.06 5.18 15.99
C HIS A 127 7.57 5.52 16.16
N PRO A 128 6.63 4.67 15.69
CA PRO A 128 5.19 4.98 15.73
C PRO A 128 4.66 5.23 17.15
N ASN A 129 5.22 4.55 18.15
CA ASN A 129 4.85 4.76 19.56
C ASN A 129 5.44 6.02 20.21
N SER A 130 6.25 6.80 19.49
CA SER A 130 6.82 8.04 20.02
C SER A 130 5.74 9.11 20.23
N ASN A 131 5.95 9.97 21.23
CA ASN A 131 5.05 11.09 21.52
C ASN A 131 4.83 12.02 20.30
N LEU A 132 5.80 12.07 19.38
CA LEU A 132 5.73 12.89 18.17
C LEU A 132 4.67 12.40 17.16
N VAL A 133 4.51 11.07 17.04
CA VAL A 133 3.54 10.44 16.14
C VAL A 133 2.16 10.40 16.80
N LYS A 134 2.10 10.11 18.11
CA LYS A 134 0.86 10.18 18.90
C LYS A 134 0.24 11.58 18.91
N ALA A 135 1.07 12.63 18.97
CA ALA A 135 0.62 14.01 18.93
C ALA A 135 0.16 14.46 17.53
N SER A 136 0.56 13.75 16.46
CA SER A 136 0.20 14.11 15.11
C SER A 136 0.37 12.93 14.15
N ALA A 137 -0.75 12.26 13.82
CA ALA A 137 -0.81 11.30 12.71
C ALA A 137 -0.32 11.91 11.38
N LYS A 138 -0.31 13.26 11.29
CA LYS A 138 0.26 14.00 10.16
C LYS A 138 1.77 13.81 9.96
N ARG A 139 2.49 13.29 10.95
CA ARG A 139 3.94 13.04 10.88
C ARG A 139 4.32 11.61 10.51
N ALA A 140 3.34 10.72 10.35
CA ALA A 140 3.60 9.38 9.85
C ALA A 140 4.18 9.45 8.43
N PRO A 141 5.19 8.63 8.10
CA PRO A 141 5.75 8.58 6.76
C PRO A 141 4.68 8.15 5.76
N MET A 142 4.83 8.64 4.54
CA MET A 142 3.99 8.27 3.40
C MET A 142 4.72 7.27 2.52
N ILE A 143 3.94 6.41 1.87
CA ILE A 143 4.38 5.47 0.85
C ILE A 143 3.47 5.59 -0.36
N LYS A 144 4.00 5.27 -1.54
CA LYS A 144 3.20 5.25 -2.77
C LYS A 144 2.42 3.94 -2.82
N VAL A 145 1.11 4.04 -2.93
CA VAL A 145 0.20 2.92 -3.21
C VAL A 145 -0.19 3.02 -4.67
N VAL A 146 0.04 1.97 -5.44
CA VAL A 146 -0.23 1.91 -6.87
C VAL A 146 -1.32 0.88 -7.11
N SER A 147 -2.33 1.23 -7.90
CA SER A 147 -3.31 0.27 -8.38
C SER A 147 -2.67 -0.63 -9.42
N ALA A 148 -2.90 -1.93 -9.28
CA ALA A 148 -2.42 -2.96 -10.19
C ALA A 148 -3.04 -2.81 -11.59
N GLN A 149 -4.28 -2.35 -11.67
CA GLN A 149 -4.96 -2.02 -12.91
C GLN A 149 -4.93 -0.51 -13.13
N ARG A 150 -5.01 -0.09 -14.41
CA ARG A 150 -5.27 1.32 -14.70
C ARG A 150 -6.73 1.60 -14.38
N ASP A 151 -6.94 2.56 -13.48
CA ASP A 151 -8.26 3.13 -13.27
C ASP A 151 -8.39 4.37 -14.16
N GLU A 152 -9.10 4.22 -15.29
CA GLU A 152 -9.39 5.34 -16.20
C GLU A 152 -10.48 6.28 -15.66
N ARG A 153 -11.02 6.00 -14.47
CA ARG A 153 -12.01 6.88 -13.84
C ARG A 153 -11.40 8.25 -13.55
N ARG A 154 -12.22 9.27 -13.78
CA ARG A 154 -11.87 10.66 -13.47
C ARG A 154 -12.03 10.90 -11.98
N LEU A 155 -11.04 11.56 -11.39
CA LEU A 155 -11.12 12.06 -10.03
C LEU A 155 -12.29 13.04 -9.94
N PRO A 156 -13.09 13.01 -8.85
CA PRO A 156 -14.17 13.99 -8.69
C PRO A 156 -13.59 15.41 -8.73
N GLY A 157 -14.17 16.26 -9.60
CA GLY A 157 -13.73 17.65 -9.75
C GLY A 157 -13.80 18.40 -8.43
N ARG A 158 -12.65 18.87 -7.92
CA ARG A 158 -12.58 19.75 -6.74
C ARG A 158 -13.00 21.16 -7.15
N THR A 159 -14.27 21.51 -7.00
CA THR A 159 -14.68 22.92 -6.91
C THR A 159 -15.14 23.24 -5.50
N ARG A 160 -14.65 24.36 -4.97
CA ARG A 160 -14.93 24.80 -3.59
C ARG A 160 -16.41 25.16 -3.38
N ARG A 161 -17.18 25.36 -4.46
CA ARG A 161 -18.62 25.67 -4.53
C ARG A 161 -19.13 25.36 -5.96
N GLY A 162 -19.86 24.26 -6.16
CA GLY A 162 -20.53 23.97 -7.44
C GLY A 162 -21.01 22.52 -7.54
N PRO A 163 -22.03 22.21 -8.38
CA PRO A 163 -22.50 20.84 -8.59
C PRO A 163 -21.38 19.99 -9.19
N HIS A 164 -21.27 18.73 -8.74
CA HIS A 164 -20.29 17.79 -9.26
C HIS A 164 -20.63 17.37 -10.70
N ASN A 165 -19.91 17.92 -11.67
CA ASN A 165 -19.85 17.34 -13.00
C ASN A 165 -18.61 16.43 -13.07
N GLY A 166 -18.81 15.12 -13.13
CA GLY A 166 -17.73 14.11 -13.20
C GLY A 166 -16.91 14.16 -14.50
N GLU A 167 -17.37 14.92 -15.50
CA GLU A 167 -16.72 15.04 -16.80
C GLU A 167 -15.46 15.93 -16.78
N ASP A 168 -15.33 16.86 -15.83
CA ASP A 168 -14.20 17.80 -15.76
C ASP A 168 -13.03 17.32 -14.84
N GLY A 169 -13.14 16.10 -14.29
CA GLY A 169 -12.13 15.52 -13.42
C GLY A 169 -10.85 15.14 -14.14
N LYS A 170 -9.68 15.33 -13.49
CA LYS A 170 -8.40 14.77 -13.96
C LYS A 170 -8.50 13.23 -13.94
N ILE A 171 -7.94 12.56 -14.95
CA ILE A 171 -7.84 11.09 -14.95
C ILE A 171 -7.00 10.66 -13.74
N SER A 172 -7.48 9.66 -13.01
CA SER A 172 -6.71 9.09 -11.90
C SER A 172 -5.39 8.52 -12.45
N PRO A 173 -4.24 8.84 -11.84
CA PRO A 173 -2.95 8.30 -12.25
C PRO A 173 -2.79 6.81 -11.88
N GLY A 174 -3.79 6.23 -11.21
CA GLY A 174 -3.74 4.87 -10.68
C GLY A 174 -2.73 4.70 -9.55
N TRP A 175 -2.39 5.76 -8.82
CA TRP A 175 -1.58 5.71 -7.60
C TRP A 175 -1.83 6.92 -6.68
N LEU A 176 -1.50 6.78 -5.41
CA LEU A 176 -1.59 7.86 -4.41
C LEU A 176 -0.50 7.72 -3.33
N ASN A 177 -0.29 8.79 -2.56
CA ASN A 177 0.47 8.70 -1.33
C ASN A 177 -0.46 8.32 -0.18
N CYS A 178 -0.13 7.24 0.54
CA CYS A 178 -0.83 6.81 1.74
C CYS A 178 0.11 6.88 2.93
N ARG A 179 -0.38 7.32 4.10
CA ARG A 179 0.43 7.22 5.32
C ARG A 179 0.44 5.76 5.77
N ILE A 180 1.60 5.27 6.17
CA ILE A 180 1.77 3.85 6.51
C ILE A 180 0.83 3.41 7.65
N LEU A 181 0.44 4.33 8.54
CA LEU A 181 -0.54 4.08 9.62
C LEU A 181 -1.95 3.69 9.14
N TYR A 182 -2.32 3.96 7.88
CA TYR A 182 -3.62 3.62 7.31
C TYR A 182 -3.57 2.40 6.38
N LEU A 183 -2.42 1.72 6.26
CA LEU A 183 -2.31 0.59 5.35
C LEU A 183 -3.17 -0.60 5.80
N ARG A 184 -3.32 -0.88 7.10
CA ARG A 184 -4.23 -1.97 7.51
C ARG A 184 -5.68 -1.66 7.15
N GLU A 185 -6.14 -0.45 7.43
CA GLU A 185 -7.49 -0.01 7.04
C GLU A 185 -7.69 -0.09 5.52
N LEU A 186 -6.71 0.36 4.74
CA LEU A 186 -6.71 0.24 3.29
C LEU A 186 -6.80 -1.23 2.87
N TRP A 187 -6.02 -2.11 3.51
CA TRP A 187 -6.04 -3.54 3.24
C TRP A 187 -7.40 -4.18 3.52
N GLU A 188 -8.18 -3.71 4.49
CA GLU A 188 -9.50 -4.28 4.77
C GLU A 188 -10.59 -3.75 3.83
N LYS A 189 -10.39 -2.55 3.28
CA LYS A 189 -11.41 -1.83 2.50
C LYS A 189 -11.22 -1.88 0.99
N VAL A 190 -10.03 -2.22 0.51
CA VAL A 190 -9.80 -2.40 -0.94
C VAL A 190 -10.49 -3.68 -1.39
N ASP A 191 -11.55 -3.50 -2.17
CA ASP A 191 -12.21 -4.57 -2.91
C ASP A 191 -12.22 -4.25 -4.42
N GLU A 192 -12.78 -5.15 -5.23
CA GLU A 192 -12.88 -5.01 -6.69
C GLU A 192 -13.65 -3.74 -7.14
N TYR A 193 -14.52 -3.22 -6.29
CA TYR A 193 -15.47 -2.15 -6.66
C TYR A 193 -15.00 -0.76 -6.21
N MET A 194 -14.15 -0.70 -5.20
CA MET A 194 -13.71 0.55 -4.55
C MET A 194 -12.42 1.09 -5.17
N ALA A 195 -12.47 2.33 -5.65
CA ALA A 195 -11.28 2.98 -6.19
C ALA A 195 -10.35 3.45 -5.05
N LEU A 196 -9.04 3.45 -5.31
CA LEU A 196 -8.01 3.86 -4.33
C LEU A 196 -8.30 5.24 -3.69
N TYR A 197 -8.79 6.20 -4.48
CA TYR A 197 -9.09 7.56 -4.02
C TYR A 197 -10.34 7.64 -3.13
N GLU A 198 -11.18 6.62 -3.11
CA GLU A 198 -12.39 6.54 -2.27
C GLU A 198 -12.04 6.07 -0.85
N ILE A 199 -10.98 5.27 -0.73
CA ILE A 199 -10.55 4.65 0.53
C ILE A 199 -9.54 5.51 1.27
N CYS A 200 -8.62 6.19 0.56
CA CYS A 200 -7.65 7.07 1.18
C CYS A 200 -8.25 8.48 1.38
N PRO A 201 -8.49 8.94 2.62
CA PRO A 201 -9.05 10.26 2.88
C PRO A 201 -8.07 11.37 2.48
N ASN A 202 -8.23 11.85 1.24
CA ASN A 202 -8.22 13.24 0.77
C ASN A 202 -7.11 14.23 1.18
N ASP A 203 -5.97 13.79 1.70
CA ASP A 203 -4.76 14.62 1.78
C ASP A 203 -3.86 14.34 0.58
N PHE A 204 -4.31 14.74 -0.62
CA PHE A 204 -3.43 14.96 -1.78
C PHE A 204 -2.50 16.15 -1.48
N GLU A 205 -1.62 16.02 -0.47
CA GLU A 205 -0.59 17.01 -0.21
C GLU A 205 0.58 16.77 -1.17
N GLY A 206 0.79 17.74 -2.07
CA GLY A 206 1.76 17.64 -3.14
C GLY A 206 1.21 16.83 -4.31
N GLU A 207 0.20 17.39 -5.01
CA GLU A 207 -0.14 16.94 -6.37
C GLU A 207 1.19 16.73 -7.11
N PRO A 208 1.50 15.50 -7.55
CA PRO A 208 2.57 15.27 -8.49
C PRO A 208 2.35 16.24 -9.65
N LEU A 209 3.42 16.91 -10.10
CA LEU A 209 3.37 17.62 -11.36
C LEU A 209 3.06 16.58 -12.44
N TRP A 210 1.79 16.46 -12.77
CA TRP A 210 1.32 15.69 -13.91
C TRP A 210 1.84 16.46 -15.12
N GLU A 211 2.99 16.06 -15.66
CA GLU A 211 3.36 16.51 -16.99
C GLU A 211 2.27 16.04 -17.98
N PRO A 212 1.92 16.90 -18.95
CA PRO A 212 0.66 16.83 -19.70
C PRO A 212 0.48 15.56 -20.54
#